data_AF-A0A3E0QTE1-F1
#
_entry.id   AF-A0A3E0QTE1-F1
#
_cell.length_a   1.000
_cell.length_b   1.000
_cell.length_c   1.000
_cell.angle_alpha   90.00
_cell.angle_beta   90.00
_cell.angle_gamma   90.00
#
_symmetry.space_group_name_H-M   'P 1'
#
loop_
_entity.id
_entity.type
_entity.pdbx_description
1 polymer ?
#
loop_
_entity_poly.entity_id
_entity_poly.type
_entity_poly.pdbx_seq_one_letter_code
_entity_poly.pdbx_strand_id
1 'polypeptide(L)'
;MHLGSSPGYGQYDTAIAYNGNYLDIEVTNHTAADLTHVNVLMNGMAYHIGDLKRGETGAVNIPYSGGQFNTGYGSFGSMIFPYRGRTDLYVRERGLLDAYLNDGRNNGLNGSVGGAVPMIVGFSSDREGWFEVNGSSVPSDNVTLWAQPLDLSIADVEGGIPGIVQPVITQNAMLEFGYVNDNLLEMADGTLSFEYPLPWRDEPFRSFTIRQQEPAAFSNATLSVWNDAAGEWEPVPMNDVSYTLPEPAESYLTDQHTVRMQLEATDRMRYRLPDLELGGGTVE
;
A
#
# COMPACT_ATOMS: atom_id res chain seq x y z
N MET A 1 33.77 11.31 -7.87
CA MET A 1 32.33 11.11 -7.63
C MET A 1 31.99 9.74 -8.20
N HIS A 2 32.07 8.71 -7.38
CA HIS A 2 31.80 7.33 -7.81
C HIS A 2 30.36 7.03 -7.38
N LEU A 3 29.42 7.17 -8.31
CA LEU A 3 28.09 6.61 -8.15
C LEU A 3 28.25 5.09 -8.32
N GLY A 4 28.61 4.43 -7.23
CA GLY A 4 28.56 2.98 -7.14
C GLY A 4 27.10 2.57 -7.16
N SER A 5 26.59 2.25 -8.34
CA SER A 5 25.41 1.41 -8.48
C SER A 5 25.75 0.07 -7.83
N SER A 6 25.05 -0.26 -6.74
CA SER A 6 25.08 -1.60 -6.16
C SER A 6 24.40 -2.55 -7.18
N PRO A 7 25.07 -3.63 -7.60
CA PRO A 7 24.50 -4.56 -8.55
C PRO A 7 23.51 -5.51 -7.84
N GLY A 8 22.33 -5.69 -8.43
CA GLY A 8 21.45 -6.82 -8.16
C GLY A 8 20.33 -6.56 -7.14
N TYR A 9 19.16 -7.11 -7.43
CA TYR A 9 17.97 -7.11 -6.60
C TYR A 9 18.23 -7.62 -5.17
N GLY A 10 17.57 -6.98 -4.18
CA GLY A 10 17.41 -7.51 -2.82
C GLY A 10 18.48 -7.08 -1.80
N GLN A 11 18.30 -5.93 -1.16
CA GLN A 11 18.98 -5.64 0.12
C GLN A 11 18.29 -6.34 1.30
N TYR A 12 17.03 -6.72 1.09
CA TYR A 12 16.26 -7.60 1.93
C TYR A 12 15.89 -8.86 1.14
N ASP A 13 15.99 -10.01 1.80
CA ASP A 13 15.35 -11.24 1.32
C ASP A 13 14.00 -11.40 2.03
N THR A 14 13.01 -11.90 1.29
CA THR A 14 11.64 -12.02 1.80
C THR A 14 11.09 -13.41 1.55
N ALA A 15 10.47 -13.99 2.57
CA ALA A 15 9.60 -15.16 2.43
C ALA A 15 8.18 -14.74 2.81
N ILE A 16 7.20 -15.09 1.97
CA ILE A 16 5.80 -14.72 2.17
C ILE A 16 4.96 -15.98 2.12
N ALA A 17 4.16 -16.21 3.14
CA ALA A 17 3.20 -17.30 3.18
C ALA A 17 1.81 -16.75 3.51
N TYR A 18 0.79 -17.33 2.89
CA TYR A 18 -0.60 -17.02 3.20
C TYR A 18 -1.22 -18.15 4.03
N ASN A 19 -1.77 -17.82 5.20
CA ASN A 19 -2.35 -18.80 6.12
C ASN A 19 -3.90 -18.76 6.15
N GLY A 20 -4.54 -18.15 5.15
CA GLY A 20 -5.99 -18.04 5.02
C GLY A 20 -6.57 -16.71 5.51
N ASN A 21 -5.98 -16.06 6.52
CA ASN A 21 -6.44 -14.74 6.99
C ASN A 21 -5.33 -13.70 7.04
N TYR A 22 -4.08 -14.13 7.00
CA TYR A 22 -2.92 -13.28 7.14
C TYR A 22 -1.83 -13.65 6.14
N LEU A 23 -1.02 -12.65 5.80
CA LEU A 23 0.28 -12.80 5.17
C LEU A 23 1.34 -12.87 6.27
N ASP A 24 1.99 -14.02 6.40
CA ASP A 24 3.19 -14.19 7.20
C ASP A 24 4.38 -13.77 6.34
N ILE A 25 5.01 -12.65 6.71
CA ILE A 25 6.14 -12.08 5.98
C ILE A 25 7.38 -12.18 6.86
N GLU A 26 8.37 -12.91 6.39
CA GLU A 26 9.71 -12.93 6.95
C GLU A 26 10.62 -12.02 6.12
N VAL A 27 11.40 -11.19 6.80
CA VAL A 27 12.35 -10.24 6.20
C VAL A 27 13.72 -10.50 6.78
N THR A 28 14.69 -10.80 5.91
CA THR A 28 16.10 -10.99 6.28
C THR A 28 16.92 -9.80 5.83
N ASN A 29 17.67 -9.20 6.75
CA ASN A 29 18.53 -8.04 6.46
C ASN A 29 19.85 -8.47 5.78
N HIS A 30 19.95 -8.30 4.47
CA HIS A 30 21.20 -8.49 3.71
C HIS A 30 21.92 -7.17 3.38
N THR A 31 21.52 -6.05 4.01
CA THR A 31 22.19 -4.77 3.84
C THR A 31 23.62 -4.79 4.41
N ALA A 32 24.38 -3.74 4.07
CA ALA A 32 25.68 -3.51 4.66
C ALA A 32 25.62 -2.94 6.08
N ALA A 33 24.45 -2.83 6.74
CA ALA A 33 24.32 -2.23 8.06
C ALA A 33 23.40 -3.03 8.99
N ASP A 34 23.56 -2.80 10.30
CA ASP A 34 22.50 -3.12 11.24
C ASP A 34 21.38 -2.09 11.05
N LEU A 35 20.15 -2.55 11.05
CA LEU A 35 18.97 -1.74 10.79
C LEU A 35 18.15 -1.57 12.06
N THR A 36 17.60 -0.38 12.22
CA THR A 36 16.63 -0.05 13.25
C THR A 36 15.28 0.29 12.63
N HIS A 37 14.22 0.07 13.41
CA HIS A 37 12.84 0.39 13.03
C HIS A 37 12.45 -0.18 11.66
N VAL A 38 12.74 -1.47 11.44
CA VAL A 38 12.32 -2.18 10.25
C VAL A 38 10.80 -2.36 10.28
N ASN A 39 10.13 -1.99 9.20
CA ASN A 39 8.69 -2.05 9.03
C ASN A 39 8.32 -2.50 7.61
N VAL A 40 7.20 -3.21 7.49
CA VAL A 40 6.50 -3.41 6.22
C VAL A 40 5.41 -2.35 6.10
N LEU A 41 5.44 -1.57 5.04
CA LEU A 41 4.41 -0.59 4.68
C LEU A 41 3.47 -1.24 3.68
N MET A 42 2.23 -1.48 4.09
CA MET A 42 1.22 -2.14 3.25
C MET A 42 -0.18 -1.73 3.70
N ASN A 43 -1.15 -1.66 2.78
CA ASN A 43 -2.55 -1.35 3.10
C ASN A 43 -2.72 -0.07 3.94
N GLY A 44 -1.89 0.94 3.68
CA GLY A 44 -1.92 2.21 4.43
C GLY A 44 -1.44 2.14 5.88
N MET A 45 -0.82 1.02 6.30
CA MET A 45 -0.34 0.80 7.66
C MET A 45 1.15 0.47 7.68
N ALA A 46 1.83 0.82 8.78
CA ALA A 46 3.19 0.39 9.06
C ALA A 46 3.18 -0.78 10.05
N TYR A 47 3.61 -1.95 9.59
CA TYR A 47 3.70 -3.17 10.37
C TYR A 47 5.12 -3.35 10.89
N HIS A 48 5.30 -3.26 12.20
CA HIS A 48 6.61 -3.25 12.85
C HIS A 48 7.22 -4.65 12.93
N ILE A 49 8.46 -4.79 12.44
CA ILE A 49 9.28 -5.99 12.61
C ILE A 49 10.21 -5.85 13.82
N GLY A 50 10.87 -4.69 13.95
CA GLY A 50 11.88 -4.45 14.99
C GLY A 50 13.20 -3.96 14.42
N ASP A 51 14.26 -4.12 15.19
CA ASP A 51 15.63 -3.90 14.72
C ASP A 51 16.17 -5.22 14.17
N LEU A 52 16.90 -5.18 13.05
CA LEU A 52 17.49 -6.35 12.41
C LEU A 52 18.98 -6.12 12.21
N LYS A 53 19.82 -6.92 12.88
CA LYS A 53 21.25 -6.95 12.56
C LYS A 53 21.48 -7.50 11.17
N ARG A 54 22.68 -7.29 10.63
CA ARG A 54 23.06 -7.91 9.37
C ARG A 54 22.92 -9.44 9.46
N GLY A 55 22.19 -10.02 8.51
CA GLY A 55 21.87 -11.44 8.40
C GLY A 55 20.77 -11.91 9.34
N GLU A 56 20.17 -11.02 10.13
CA GLU A 56 19.05 -11.35 11.02
C GLU A 56 17.73 -11.31 10.25
N THR A 57 16.84 -12.23 10.64
CA THR A 57 15.48 -12.34 10.11
C THR A 57 14.49 -11.93 11.18
N GLY A 58 13.52 -11.09 10.80
CA GLY A 58 12.34 -10.81 11.60
C GLY A 58 11.08 -11.14 10.82
N ALA A 59 9.97 -11.32 11.52
CA ALA A 59 8.71 -11.69 10.91
C ALA A 59 7.59 -10.74 11.35
N VAL A 60 6.62 -10.56 10.46
CA VAL A 60 5.37 -9.87 10.78
C VAL A 60 4.20 -10.57 10.12
N ASN A 61 3.08 -10.60 10.83
CA ASN A 61 1.85 -11.17 10.36
C ASN A 61 0.90 -10.01 10.03
N ILE A 62 0.47 -9.94 8.78
CA ILE A 62 -0.33 -8.83 8.25
C ILE A 62 -1.70 -9.35 7.85
N PRO A 63 -2.80 -8.78 8.36
CA PRO A 63 -4.14 -9.17 7.92
C PRO A 63 -4.26 -9.07 6.40
N TYR A 64 -4.64 -10.18 5.77
CA TYR A 64 -4.93 -10.22 4.34
C TYR A 64 -6.22 -9.46 4.04
N SER A 65 -7.24 -9.62 4.91
CA SER A 65 -8.45 -8.81 4.91
C SER A 65 -8.32 -7.63 5.88
N GLY A 66 -8.20 -6.41 5.34
CA GLY A 66 -8.47 -5.11 5.96
C GLY A 66 -8.20 -4.94 7.46
N GLY A 67 -7.01 -4.43 7.77
CA GLY A 67 -6.87 -3.53 8.91
C GLY A 67 -7.69 -2.25 8.70
N GLN A 68 -8.05 -1.58 9.79
CA GLN A 68 -8.72 -0.27 9.73
C GLN A 68 -7.94 0.70 8.82
N PHE A 69 -8.62 1.29 7.84
CA PHE A 69 -8.10 2.43 7.10
C PHE A 69 -7.86 3.56 8.08
N ASN A 70 -6.60 3.89 8.31
CA ASN A 70 -6.27 5.18 8.85
C ASN A 70 -5.96 6.11 7.67
N THR A 71 -6.99 6.50 6.89
CA THR A 71 -6.84 7.70 6.05
C THR A 71 -6.98 8.94 6.93
N GLY A 72 -6.06 9.09 7.86
CA GLY A 72 -5.61 10.42 8.22
C GLY A 72 -4.57 10.86 7.20
N TYR A 73 -4.31 12.16 7.12
CA TYR A 73 -3.05 12.71 6.61
C TYR A 73 -1.82 12.27 7.47
N GLY A 74 -1.84 11.05 8.01
CA GLY A 74 -0.73 10.45 8.73
C GLY A 74 0.25 9.90 7.71
N SER A 75 1.37 10.58 7.54
CA SER A 75 2.49 10.01 6.80
C SER A 75 2.94 8.70 7.47
N PHE A 76 3.46 7.73 6.73
CA PHE A 76 4.02 6.51 7.33
C PHE A 76 5.08 6.85 8.39
N GLY A 77 5.82 7.95 8.22
CA GLY A 77 6.73 8.45 9.24
C GLY A 77 6.02 8.83 10.55
N SER A 78 4.78 9.31 10.52
CA SER A 78 3.97 9.54 11.72
C SER A 78 3.41 8.26 12.35
N MET A 79 3.27 7.19 11.58
CA MET A 79 2.85 5.89 12.10
C MET A 79 4.02 5.17 12.81
N ILE A 80 5.21 5.20 12.20
CA ILE A 80 6.42 4.60 12.78
C ILE A 80 6.92 5.44 13.96
N PHE A 81 6.84 6.77 13.87
CA PHE A 81 7.33 7.71 14.89
C PHE A 81 6.23 8.67 15.33
N PRO A 82 5.26 8.23 16.18
CA PRO A 82 4.06 9.01 16.51
C PRO A 82 4.32 10.21 17.43
N TYR A 83 5.37 10.15 18.25
CA TYR A 83 5.67 11.20 19.22
C TYR A 83 6.36 12.41 18.57
N ARG A 84 5.73 13.58 18.64
CA ARG A 84 6.28 14.86 18.17
C ARG A 84 6.48 15.79 19.36
N GLY A 85 7.66 16.39 19.48
CA GLY A 85 7.98 17.27 20.61
C GLY A 85 9.33 17.97 20.47
N ARG A 86 9.66 18.82 21.46
CA ARG A 86 10.93 19.59 21.48
C ARG A 86 12.18 18.70 21.57
N THR A 87 12.01 17.41 21.86
CA THR A 87 13.04 16.36 21.94
C THR A 87 12.69 15.17 21.05
N ASP A 88 12.18 15.44 19.85
CA ASP A 88 11.86 14.41 18.87
C ASP A 88 13.15 13.82 18.27
N LEU A 89 13.56 12.66 18.79
CA LEU A 89 14.79 11.96 18.37
C LEU A 89 14.70 11.46 16.93
N TYR A 90 13.49 11.28 16.38
CA TYR A 90 13.24 10.63 15.09
C TYR A 90 12.76 11.59 14.02
N VAL A 91 12.97 12.90 14.22
CA VAL A 91 12.55 13.93 13.26
C VAL A 91 13.21 13.76 11.89
N ARG A 92 14.46 13.25 11.85
CA ARG A 92 15.23 13.04 10.61
C ARG A 92 14.74 11.83 9.85
N GLU A 93 14.57 10.71 10.54
CA GLU A 93 14.04 9.44 10.04
C GLU A 93 12.65 9.67 9.45
N ARG A 94 11.79 10.37 10.20
CA ARG A 94 10.45 10.77 9.73
C ARG A 94 10.54 11.64 8.47
N GLY A 95 11.38 12.66 8.47
CA GLY A 95 11.54 13.57 7.34
C GLY A 95 12.07 12.87 6.08
N LEU A 96 13.03 11.96 6.23
CA LEU A 96 13.60 11.17 5.14
C LEU A 96 12.56 10.24 4.52
N LEU A 97 11.81 9.50 5.34
CA LEU A 97 10.76 8.61 4.84
C LEU A 97 9.65 9.39 4.13
N ASP A 98 9.17 10.47 4.75
CA ASP A 98 8.11 11.29 4.16
C ASP A 98 8.58 11.92 2.85
N ALA A 99 9.83 12.39 2.76
CA ALA A 99 10.40 12.92 1.53
C ALA A 99 10.53 11.84 0.44
N TYR A 100 11.06 10.67 0.77
CA TYR A 100 11.22 9.55 -0.16
C TYR A 100 9.88 9.09 -0.74
N LEU A 101 8.87 8.92 0.11
CA LEU A 101 7.53 8.51 -0.32
C LEU A 101 6.81 9.58 -1.13
N ASN A 102 6.97 10.86 -0.78
CA ASN A 102 6.40 11.96 -1.55
C ASN A 102 7.08 12.12 -2.92
N ASP A 103 8.39 11.87 -3.02
CA ASP A 103 9.10 11.85 -4.30
C ASP A 103 8.59 10.70 -5.18
N GLY A 104 8.45 9.50 -4.61
CA GLY A 104 7.89 8.34 -5.30
C GLY A 104 6.45 8.55 -5.82
N ARG A 105 5.64 9.29 -5.06
CA ARG A 105 4.29 9.74 -5.48
C ARG A 105 4.32 10.67 -6.67
N ASN A 106 5.24 11.62 -6.68
CA ASN A 106 5.29 12.67 -7.70
C ASN A 106 5.99 12.19 -8.99
N ASN A 107 6.90 11.22 -8.88
CA ASN A 107 7.74 10.76 -9.99
C ASN A 107 7.33 9.39 -10.57
N GLY A 108 6.23 8.80 -10.10
CA GLY A 108 5.65 7.59 -10.70
C GLY A 108 6.58 6.37 -10.65
N LEU A 109 7.15 6.05 -9.48
CA LEU A 109 7.81 4.75 -9.29
C LEU A 109 6.85 3.64 -9.74
N ASN A 110 7.29 2.81 -10.70
CA ASN A 110 6.49 1.81 -11.42
C ASN A 110 5.55 1.02 -10.49
N GLY A 111 4.27 0.97 -10.83
CA GLY A 111 3.22 0.26 -10.07
C GLY A 111 2.51 1.09 -9.00
N SER A 112 2.78 2.39 -8.91
CA SER A 112 2.21 3.27 -7.88
C SER A 112 1.15 4.20 -8.46
N VAL A 113 -0.13 3.90 -8.24
CA VAL A 113 -1.16 4.95 -8.23
C VAL A 113 -1.30 5.43 -6.80
N GLY A 114 -0.96 6.69 -6.54
CA GLY A 114 -1.13 7.28 -5.21
C GLY A 114 -0.07 6.94 -4.14
N GLY A 115 1.03 6.25 -4.47
CA GLY A 115 2.21 6.24 -3.61
C GLY A 115 2.31 5.17 -2.54
N ALA A 116 1.87 3.95 -2.78
CA ALA A 116 2.10 2.86 -1.83
C ALA A 116 2.15 1.49 -2.53
N VAL A 117 3.21 1.24 -3.30
CA VAL A 117 3.63 -0.15 -3.52
C VAL A 117 4.00 -0.71 -2.14
N PRO A 118 3.53 -1.90 -1.75
CA PRO A 118 3.97 -2.56 -0.53
C PRO A 118 5.50 -2.51 -0.46
N MET A 119 6.07 -2.15 0.69
CA MET A 119 7.53 -1.99 0.79
C MET A 119 8.05 -2.29 2.17
N ILE A 120 9.31 -2.69 2.21
CA ILE A 120 10.08 -2.82 3.44
C ILE A 120 10.91 -1.56 3.60
N VAL A 121 10.87 -0.97 4.79
CA VAL A 121 11.71 0.17 5.16
C VAL A 121 12.46 -0.11 6.45
N GLY A 122 13.66 0.45 6.58
CA GLY A 122 14.47 0.42 7.79
C GLY A 122 15.49 1.54 7.77
N PHE A 123 16.09 1.85 8.92
CA PHE A 123 17.07 2.93 9.04
C PHE A 123 18.40 2.39 9.54
N SER A 124 19.50 2.98 9.07
CA SER A 124 20.79 2.81 9.74
C SER A 124 21.35 4.18 10.08
N SER A 125 22.14 4.25 11.15
CA SER A 125 22.97 5.42 11.43
C SER A 125 24.43 5.04 11.48
N ASP A 126 25.26 5.87 10.85
CA ASP A 126 26.71 5.79 10.99
C ASP A 126 27.25 7.10 11.56
N ARG A 127 28.35 6.96 12.31
CA ARG A 127 29.15 8.10 12.77
C ARG A 127 30.38 8.31 11.91
N GLU A 128 30.41 7.74 10.72
CA GLU A 128 31.57 7.79 9.87
C GLU A 128 31.73 9.22 9.30
N GLY A 129 32.87 9.83 9.63
CA GLY A 129 33.21 11.14 9.14
C GLY A 129 33.57 11.09 7.66
N TRP A 130 32.63 11.50 6.81
CA TRP A 130 32.81 11.71 5.37
C TRP A 130 33.74 12.88 5.01
N PHE A 131 34.16 13.69 6.00
CA PHE A 131 35.15 14.75 5.83
C PHE A 131 36.00 14.98 7.08
N GLU A 132 37.15 15.62 6.89
CA GLU A 132 38.06 16.02 7.96
C GLU A 132 38.02 17.54 8.18
N VAL A 133 38.14 17.98 9.42
CA VAL A 133 38.38 19.38 9.78
C VAL A 133 39.72 19.45 10.49
N ASN A 134 40.67 20.22 9.94
CA ASN A 134 42.04 20.33 10.44
C ASN A 134 42.77 18.97 10.58
N GLY A 135 42.56 18.06 9.63
CA GLY A 135 43.21 16.74 9.62
C GLY A 135 42.67 15.77 10.66
N SER A 136 41.53 16.08 11.29
CA SER A 136 40.81 15.17 12.18
C SER A 136 39.45 14.85 11.58
N SER A 137 39.11 13.56 11.52
CA SER A 137 37.78 13.10 11.11
C SER A 137 36.74 13.68 12.06
N VAL A 138 35.73 14.35 11.51
CA VAL A 138 34.61 14.88 12.29
C VAL A 138 33.52 13.81 12.31
N PRO A 139 33.02 13.40 13.49
CA PRO A 139 31.91 12.45 13.55
C PRO A 139 30.71 13.04 12.82
N SER A 140 30.24 12.32 11.80
CA SER A 140 28.96 12.62 11.18
C SER A 140 27.85 11.98 12.00
N ASP A 141 26.62 12.39 11.77
CA ASP A 141 25.44 11.73 12.32
C ASP A 141 24.50 11.48 11.15
N ASN A 142 24.94 10.58 10.28
CA ASN A 142 24.25 10.24 9.04
C ASN A 142 23.15 9.24 9.33
N VAL A 143 21.97 9.49 8.79
CA VAL A 143 20.85 8.55 8.81
C VAL A 143 20.59 8.13 7.38
N THR A 144 20.58 6.82 7.14
CA THR A 144 20.27 6.23 5.84
C THR A 144 18.92 5.52 5.92
N LEU A 145 18.04 5.81 4.96
CA LEU A 145 16.81 5.06 4.73
C LEU A 145 17.10 3.92 3.74
N TRP A 146 16.81 2.70 4.15
CA TRP A 146 16.85 1.51 3.32
C TRP A 146 15.42 1.15 2.95
N ALA A 147 15.08 1.21 1.67
CA ALA A 147 13.73 0.94 1.18
C ALA A 147 13.77 -0.04 0.00
N GLN A 148 12.90 -1.05 0.03
CA GLN A 148 12.77 -2.04 -1.03
C GLN A 148 11.28 -2.36 -1.27
N PRO A 149 10.80 -2.30 -2.52
CA PRO A 149 9.46 -2.80 -2.85
C PRO A 149 9.33 -4.27 -2.45
N LEU A 150 8.20 -4.59 -1.82
CA LEU A 150 7.83 -5.94 -1.45
C LEU A 150 7.08 -6.57 -2.62
N ASP A 151 7.64 -7.63 -3.17
CA ASP A 151 7.02 -8.40 -4.24
C ASP A 151 6.05 -9.43 -3.64
N LEU A 152 4.75 -9.14 -3.73
CA LEU A 152 3.69 -10.02 -3.24
C LEU A 152 3.40 -11.20 -4.20
N SER A 153 3.99 -11.23 -5.40
CA SER A 153 3.81 -12.34 -6.34
C SER A 153 4.46 -13.65 -5.87
N ILE A 154 5.38 -13.56 -4.92
CA ILE A 154 6.18 -14.67 -4.36
C ILE A 154 5.45 -15.38 -3.21
N ALA A 155 4.26 -14.92 -2.80
CA ALA A 155 3.47 -15.64 -1.80
C ALA A 155 3.11 -17.03 -2.33
N ASP A 156 3.74 -18.06 -1.76
CA ASP A 156 3.49 -19.45 -2.12
C ASP A 156 2.10 -19.83 -1.62
N VAL A 157 1.09 -19.66 -2.48
CA VAL A 157 -0.30 -19.97 -2.16
C VAL A 157 -0.68 -21.25 -2.85
N GLU A 158 -0.50 -22.34 -2.13
CA GLU A 158 -1.02 -23.66 -2.50
C GLU A 158 -2.56 -23.54 -2.65
N GLY A 159 -3.07 -23.62 -3.88
CA GLY A 159 -4.51 -23.50 -4.20
C GLY A 159 -4.94 -22.21 -4.91
N GLY A 160 -4.00 -21.30 -5.23
CA GLY A 160 -4.29 -20.03 -5.89
C GLY A 160 -4.95 -19.03 -4.93
N ILE A 161 -4.73 -17.74 -5.14
CA ILE A 161 -5.37 -16.69 -4.34
C ILE A 161 -6.69 -16.31 -5.04
N PRO A 162 -7.89 -16.65 -4.53
CA PRO A 162 -9.09 -15.85 -4.82
C PRO A 162 -8.88 -14.52 -4.10
N GLY A 163 -8.23 -13.58 -4.78
CA GLY A 163 -7.74 -12.37 -4.12
C GLY A 163 -8.88 -11.42 -3.82
N ILE A 164 -9.08 -11.07 -2.56
CA ILE A 164 -9.95 -9.94 -2.22
C ILE A 164 -9.02 -8.73 -2.08
N VAL A 165 -9.10 -7.81 -3.03
CA VAL A 165 -8.34 -6.56 -3.05
C VAL A 165 -9.21 -5.45 -2.47
N GLN A 166 -8.61 -4.63 -1.63
CA GLN A 166 -9.30 -3.52 -0.99
C GLN A 166 -9.04 -2.21 -1.72
N PRO A 167 -9.98 -1.25 -1.66
CA PRO A 167 -9.84 0.01 -2.34
C PRO A 167 -8.89 0.97 -1.60
N VAL A 168 -8.19 1.79 -2.37
CA VAL A 168 -7.41 2.93 -1.90
C VAL A 168 -8.03 4.20 -2.47
N ILE A 169 -8.40 5.14 -1.59
CA ILE A 169 -8.95 6.43 -2.02
C ILE A 169 -7.85 7.24 -2.71
N THR A 170 -8.07 7.58 -3.99
CA THR A 170 -7.12 8.33 -4.82
C THR A 170 -7.50 9.79 -4.97
N GLN A 171 -8.80 10.11 -4.93
CA GLN A 171 -9.30 11.47 -4.98
C GLN A 171 -10.58 11.63 -4.15
N ASN A 172 -10.66 12.75 -3.41
CA ASN A 172 -11.84 13.11 -2.63
C ASN A 172 -12.27 14.54 -2.98
N ALA A 173 -13.51 14.67 -3.47
CA ALA A 173 -14.17 15.93 -3.75
C ALA A 173 -15.56 16.00 -3.10
N MET A 174 -15.73 15.33 -1.95
CA MET A 174 -16.94 15.37 -1.13
C MET A 174 -17.01 16.65 -0.29
N LEU A 175 -18.21 17.21 -0.09
CA LEU A 175 -18.44 18.37 0.78
C LEU A 175 -18.18 18.04 2.26
N GLU A 176 -18.56 16.85 2.70
CA GLU A 176 -18.23 16.27 4.00
C GLU A 176 -17.63 14.89 3.78
N PHE A 177 -16.58 14.56 4.54
CA PHE A 177 -15.94 13.24 4.51
C PHE A 177 -15.30 12.93 5.86
N GLY A 178 -15.58 11.76 6.41
CA GLY A 178 -14.98 11.29 7.65
C GLY A 178 -15.18 9.80 7.88
N TYR A 179 -14.48 9.28 8.89
CA TYR A 179 -14.62 7.90 9.34
C TYR A 179 -15.46 7.85 10.60
N VAL A 180 -16.45 6.97 10.62
CA VAL A 180 -17.26 6.74 11.82
C VAL A 180 -16.64 5.63 12.66
N ASN A 181 -16.43 4.45 12.06
CA ASN A 181 -15.80 3.27 12.66
C ASN A 181 -15.59 2.16 11.61
N ASP A 182 -14.56 1.33 11.79
CA ASP A 182 -14.34 0.07 11.05
C ASP A 182 -14.38 0.16 9.52
N ASN A 183 -13.98 1.29 8.90
CA ASN A 183 -14.06 1.56 7.46
C ASN A 183 -15.45 2.01 6.96
N LEU A 184 -16.37 2.35 7.86
CA LEU A 184 -17.61 3.04 7.54
C LEU A 184 -17.32 4.52 7.31
N LEU A 185 -17.46 4.93 6.06
CA LEU A 185 -17.31 6.31 5.66
C LEU A 185 -18.62 7.03 5.91
N GLU A 186 -18.55 8.25 6.43
CA GLU A 186 -19.63 9.21 6.42
C GLU A 186 -19.27 10.33 5.46
N MET A 187 -20.14 10.57 4.50
CA MET A 187 -19.91 11.51 3.41
C MET A 187 -21.18 12.27 3.05
N ALA A 188 -21.02 13.41 2.37
CA ALA A 188 -22.12 14.20 1.77
C ALA A 188 -21.85 14.42 0.27
N ASP A 189 -22.56 15.35 -0.35
CA ASP A 189 -22.55 15.59 -1.79
C ASP A 189 -21.13 15.69 -2.37
N GLY A 190 -20.92 15.06 -3.52
CA GLY A 190 -19.67 15.13 -4.26
C GLY A 190 -19.23 13.78 -4.83
N THR A 191 -17.94 13.66 -5.12
CA THR A 191 -17.36 12.45 -5.71
C THR A 191 -16.16 11.95 -4.92
N LEU A 192 -16.01 10.63 -4.89
CA LEU A 192 -14.90 9.91 -4.27
C LEU A 192 -14.39 8.90 -5.29
N SER A 193 -13.15 9.06 -5.72
CA SER A 193 -12.48 8.10 -6.61
C SER A 193 -11.52 7.25 -5.81
N PHE A 194 -11.51 5.96 -6.12
CA PHE A 194 -10.67 4.98 -5.45
C PHE A 194 -10.24 3.90 -6.42
N GLU A 195 -9.15 3.22 -6.09
CA GLU A 195 -8.54 2.22 -6.96
C GLU A 195 -8.17 0.96 -6.19
N TYR A 196 -8.18 -0.17 -6.88
CA TYR A 196 -7.75 -1.46 -6.38
C TYR A 196 -6.38 -1.77 -7.00
N PRO A 197 -5.28 -1.60 -6.26
CA PRO A 197 -3.97 -2.01 -6.74
C PRO A 197 -3.92 -3.53 -6.82
N LEU A 198 -3.66 -4.06 -8.01
CA LEU A 198 -3.65 -5.50 -8.21
C LEU A 198 -2.27 -6.09 -7.94
N PRO A 199 -2.19 -7.32 -7.40
CA PRO A 199 -0.91 -8.00 -7.29
C PRO A 199 -0.34 -8.30 -8.68
N TRP A 200 0.99 -8.30 -8.79
CA TRP A 200 1.65 -8.87 -9.96
C TRP A 200 1.50 -10.39 -9.92
N ARG A 201 1.26 -11.01 -11.08
CA ARG A 201 1.26 -12.47 -11.25
C ARG A 201 1.48 -12.82 -12.72
N ASP A 202 2.08 -13.97 -12.97
CA ASP A 202 2.36 -14.44 -14.33
C ASP A 202 1.08 -14.86 -15.08
N GLU A 203 0.05 -15.29 -14.35
CA GLU A 203 -1.25 -15.67 -14.94
C GLU A 203 -2.19 -14.47 -15.06
N PRO A 204 -2.85 -14.23 -16.21
CA PRO A 204 -3.76 -13.10 -16.37
C PRO A 204 -4.99 -13.22 -15.46
N PHE A 205 -5.55 -12.07 -15.08
CA PHE A 205 -6.88 -12.02 -14.44
C PHE A 205 -7.95 -12.47 -15.44
N ARG A 206 -8.89 -13.31 -14.99
CA ARG A 206 -10.01 -13.77 -15.84
C ARG A 206 -11.26 -12.95 -15.61
N SER A 207 -11.55 -12.62 -14.37
CA SER A 207 -12.74 -11.86 -14.00
C SER A 207 -12.50 -11.03 -12.74
N PHE A 208 -13.28 -9.96 -12.60
CA PHE A 208 -13.37 -9.20 -11.36
C PHE A 208 -14.79 -9.23 -10.83
N THR A 209 -14.93 -9.47 -9.53
CA THR A 209 -16.23 -9.47 -8.84
C THR A 209 -16.21 -8.46 -7.71
N ILE A 210 -17.09 -7.47 -7.78
CA ILE A 210 -17.25 -6.46 -6.74
C ILE A 210 -18.12 -7.04 -5.63
N ARG A 211 -17.63 -7.02 -4.38
CA ARG A 211 -18.33 -7.52 -3.19
C ARG A 211 -18.78 -6.35 -2.33
N GLN A 212 -20.08 -6.16 -2.23
CA GLN A 212 -20.67 -5.14 -1.34
C GLN A 212 -20.67 -5.67 0.09
N GLN A 213 -20.11 -4.90 1.02
CA GLN A 213 -20.12 -5.21 2.46
C GLN A 213 -21.52 -5.03 3.07
N GLU A 214 -22.21 -3.98 2.64
CA GLU A 214 -23.55 -3.63 3.11
C GLU A 214 -24.43 -3.29 1.88
N PRO A 215 -24.90 -4.30 1.14
CA PRO A 215 -25.72 -4.06 -0.05
C PRO A 215 -27.02 -3.38 0.37
N ALA A 216 -27.28 -2.21 -0.20
CA ALA A 216 -28.46 -1.42 0.08
C ALA A 216 -28.89 -0.64 -1.15
N ALA A 217 -30.20 -0.35 -1.22
CA ALA A 217 -30.73 0.55 -2.22
C ALA A 217 -30.45 1.99 -1.78
N PHE A 218 -29.40 2.59 -2.33
CA PHE A 218 -29.12 4.01 -2.18
C PHE A 218 -29.79 4.78 -3.33
N SER A 219 -30.73 5.68 -3.01
CA SER A 219 -31.32 6.59 -4.01
C SER A 219 -30.49 7.85 -4.24
N ASN A 220 -29.53 8.11 -3.34
CA ASN A 220 -28.68 9.30 -3.28
C ASN A 220 -27.21 8.99 -3.58
N ALA A 221 -26.92 7.82 -4.15
CA ALA A 221 -25.56 7.40 -4.47
C ALA A 221 -25.51 6.57 -5.75
N THR A 222 -24.41 6.70 -6.49
CA THR A 222 -24.10 5.83 -7.62
C THR A 222 -22.65 5.37 -7.54
N LEU A 223 -22.43 4.12 -7.93
CA LEU A 223 -21.12 3.50 -7.97
C LEU A 223 -20.82 3.10 -9.41
N SER A 224 -19.60 3.41 -9.87
CA SER A 224 -19.16 3.10 -11.22
C SER A 224 -17.75 2.53 -11.23
N VAL A 225 -17.44 1.70 -12.24
CA VAL A 225 -16.10 1.17 -12.54
C VAL A 225 -15.62 1.75 -13.86
N TRP A 226 -14.33 2.06 -13.97
CA TRP A 226 -13.74 2.52 -15.22
C TRP A 226 -13.39 1.33 -16.11
N ASN A 227 -13.98 1.27 -17.30
CA ASN A 227 -13.57 0.36 -18.37
C ASN A 227 -12.51 1.07 -19.22
N ASP A 228 -11.25 0.64 -19.09
CA ASP A 228 -10.12 1.27 -19.76
C ASP A 228 -10.11 1.01 -21.27
N ALA A 229 -10.55 -0.18 -21.68
CA ALA A 229 -10.66 -0.53 -23.09
C ALA A 229 -11.74 0.29 -23.83
N ALA A 230 -12.85 0.60 -23.15
CA ALA A 230 -13.93 1.41 -23.70
C ALA A 230 -13.74 2.92 -23.46
N GLY A 231 -12.95 3.29 -22.44
CA GLY A 231 -12.74 4.68 -22.03
C GLY A 231 -13.97 5.32 -21.40
N GLU A 232 -14.78 4.52 -20.67
CA GLU A 232 -16.04 4.98 -20.07
C GLU A 232 -16.27 4.41 -18.66
N TRP A 233 -17.14 5.08 -17.91
CA TRP A 233 -17.59 4.62 -16.61
C TRP A 233 -18.83 3.73 -16.76
N GLU A 234 -18.73 2.50 -16.26
CA GLU A 234 -19.83 1.54 -16.25
C GLU A 234 -20.50 1.50 -14.87
N PRO A 235 -21.84 1.47 -14.78
CA PRO A 235 -22.54 1.44 -13.52
C PRO A 235 -22.38 0.10 -12.80
N VAL A 236 -22.18 0.15 -11.49
CA VAL A 236 -22.13 -1.02 -10.60
C VAL A 236 -23.34 -1.01 -9.67
N PRO A 237 -24.17 -2.06 -9.67
CA PRO A 237 -25.30 -2.17 -8.75
C PRO A 237 -24.84 -2.16 -7.29
N MET A 238 -25.33 -1.20 -6.50
CA MET A 238 -25.01 -1.09 -5.06
C MET A 238 -25.89 -1.98 -4.18
N ASN A 239 -27.01 -2.47 -4.72
CA ASN A 239 -27.99 -3.31 -4.03
C ASN A 239 -27.68 -4.82 -4.13
N ASP A 240 -26.70 -5.20 -4.96
CA ASP A 240 -26.31 -6.59 -5.14
C ASP A 240 -25.15 -6.94 -4.19
N VAL A 241 -25.24 -8.08 -3.50
CA VAL A 241 -24.16 -8.56 -2.60
C VAL A 241 -22.85 -8.75 -3.38
N SER A 242 -22.96 -9.21 -4.63
CA SER A 242 -21.83 -9.46 -5.51
C SER A 242 -22.21 -9.15 -6.95
N TYR A 243 -21.32 -8.47 -7.65
CA TYR A 243 -21.49 -8.12 -9.05
C TYR A 243 -20.21 -8.43 -9.83
N THR A 244 -20.26 -9.45 -10.68
CA THR A 244 -19.15 -9.78 -11.60
C THR A 244 -19.21 -8.84 -12.79
N LEU A 245 -18.07 -8.21 -13.08
CA LEU A 245 -17.97 -7.32 -14.23
C LEU A 245 -18.22 -8.09 -15.54
N PRO A 246 -18.97 -7.51 -16.49
CA PRO A 246 -19.44 -8.21 -17.67
C PRO A 246 -18.33 -8.52 -18.69
N GLU A 247 -17.32 -7.65 -18.81
CA GLU A 247 -16.21 -7.82 -19.74
C GLU A 247 -15.03 -8.59 -19.12
N PRO A 248 -14.08 -9.10 -19.93
CA PRO A 248 -12.84 -9.68 -19.41
C PRO A 248 -12.10 -8.73 -18.48
N ALA A 249 -11.39 -9.28 -17.49
CA ALA A 249 -10.66 -8.47 -16.51
C ALA A 249 -9.71 -7.44 -17.17
N GLU A 250 -9.05 -7.80 -18.28
CA GLU A 250 -8.17 -6.91 -19.05
C GLU A 250 -8.84 -5.61 -19.49
N SER A 251 -10.16 -5.61 -19.72
CA SER A 251 -10.90 -4.40 -20.11
C SER A 251 -10.96 -3.34 -19.01
N TYR A 252 -10.79 -3.73 -17.76
CA TYR A 252 -10.87 -2.84 -16.58
C TYR A 252 -9.50 -2.53 -15.97
N LEU A 253 -8.44 -3.10 -16.52
CA LEU A 253 -7.07 -2.83 -16.08
C LEU A 253 -6.60 -1.50 -16.65
N THR A 254 -6.19 -0.59 -15.77
CA THR A 254 -5.49 0.63 -16.18
C THR A 254 -4.04 0.33 -16.53
N ASP A 255 -3.37 1.24 -17.25
CA ASP A 255 -1.92 1.24 -17.47
C ASP A 255 -1.09 1.13 -16.18
N GLN A 256 -1.69 1.46 -15.04
CA GLN A 256 -1.05 1.46 -13.73
C GLN A 256 -1.30 0.15 -12.95
N HIS A 257 -1.86 -0.87 -13.61
CA HIS A 257 -2.18 -2.18 -13.04
C HIS A 257 -3.17 -2.09 -11.86
N THR A 258 -4.17 -1.22 -12.01
CA THR A 258 -5.25 -1.03 -11.04
C THR A 258 -6.61 -1.21 -11.69
N VAL A 259 -7.63 -1.45 -10.87
CA VAL A 259 -9.04 -1.24 -11.26
C VAL A 259 -9.53 0.04 -10.60
N ARG A 260 -10.09 0.97 -11.38
CA ARG A 260 -10.55 2.25 -10.88
C ARG A 260 -12.07 2.28 -10.70
N MET A 261 -12.52 2.86 -9.60
CA MET A 261 -13.92 3.04 -9.27
C MET A 261 -14.22 4.46 -8.78
N GLN A 262 -15.47 4.88 -8.91
CA GLN A 262 -15.97 6.16 -8.45
C GLN A 262 -17.32 6.00 -7.76
N LEU A 263 -17.44 6.65 -6.61
CA LEU A 263 -18.69 6.84 -5.88
C LEU A 263 -19.09 8.30 -6.00
N GLU A 264 -20.32 8.55 -6.45
CA GLU A 264 -20.94 9.87 -6.46
C GLU A 264 -22.11 9.87 -5.46
N ALA A 265 -22.16 10.86 -4.59
CA ALA A 265 -23.22 11.04 -3.60
C ALA A 265 -23.91 12.40 -3.80
N THR A 266 -25.22 12.47 -3.59
CA THR A 266 -26.04 13.68 -3.73
C THR A 266 -26.78 14.09 -2.44
N ASP A 267 -26.52 13.38 -1.35
CA ASP A 267 -26.97 13.70 0.01
C ASP A 267 -26.06 12.98 1.01
N ARG A 268 -26.20 13.27 2.30
CA ARG A 268 -25.46 12.61 3.38
C ARG A 268 -25.75 11.11 3.41
N MET A 269 -24.69 10.31 3.45
CA MET A 269 -24.80 8.86 3.54
C MET A 269 -23.65 8.25 4.34
N ARG A 270 -23.87 7.00 4.76
CA ARG A 270 -22.82 6.15 5.30
C ARG A 270 -22.63 4.96 4.38
N TYR A 271 -21.39 4.65 4.06
CA TYR A 271 -21.07 3.61 3.10
C TYR A 271 -19.71 2.99 3.37
N ARG A 272 -19.61 1.68 3.15
CA ARG A 272 -18.34 0.95 3.12
C ARG A 272 -18.02 0.71 1.66
N LEU A 273 -16.83 1.12 1.23
CA LEU A 273 -16.37 0.82 -0.12
C LEU A 273 -16.35 -0.71 -0.32
N PRO A 274 -16.70 -1.19 -1.51
CA PRO A 274 -16.74 -2.63 -1.76
C PRO A 274 -15.32 -3.20 -1.86
N ASP A 275 -15.20 -4.51 -1.74
CA ASP A 275 -13.95 -5.19 -2.09
C ASP A 275 -13.99 -5.71 -3.54
N LEU A 276 -12.83 -5.96 -4.11
CA LEU A 276 -12.65 -6.53 -5.44
C LEU A 276 -12.12 -7.95 -5.35
N GLU A 277 -12.95 -8.93 -5.66
CA GLU A 277 -12.56 -10.33 -5.78
C GLU A 277 -11.98 -10.62 -7.17
N LEU A 278 -10.79 -11.24 -7.21
CA LEU A 278 -10.06 -11.60 -8.40
C LEU A 278 -10.35 -13.06 -8.78
N GLY A 279 -10.87 -13.29 -9.99
CA GLY A 279 -11.09 -14.62 -10.55
C GLY A 279 -9.99 -15.05 -11.53
N GLY A 280 -9.64 -16.33 -11.50
CA GLY A 280 -8.54 -16.92 -12.27
C GLY A 280 -7.29 -17.19 -11.44
N GLY A 281 -6.44 -18.12 -11.88
CA GLY A 281 -5.53 -18.90 -11.03
C GLY A 281 -6.03 -20.35 -11.00
N THR A 282 -5.19 -21.34 -11.27
CA THR A 282 -5.64 -22.75 -11.36
C THR A 282 -6.19 -23.29 -10.03
N VAL A 283 -7.37 -23.90 -10.13
CA VAL A 283 -7.77 -25.05 -9.32
C VAL A 283 -7.37 -26.29 -10.11
N GLU A 284 -6.28 -26.95 -9.72
CA GLU A 284 -6.03 -28.39 -9.97
C GLU A 284 -5.40 -29.02 -8.74
#